data_AF-A0A8E5JND6-F1
#
_entry.id   AF-A0A8E5JND6-F1
#
_cell.length_a   1.000
_cell.length_b   1.000
_cell.length_c   1.000
_cell.angle_alpha   90.00
_cell.angle_beta   90.00
_cell.angle_gamma   90.00
#
_symmetry.space_group_name_H-M   'P 1'
#
loop_
_entity.id
_entity.type
_entity.pdbx_description
1 polymer ?
#
loop_
_entity_poly.entity_id
_entity_poly.type
_entity_poly.pdbx_seq_one_letter_code
_entity_poly.pdbx_strand_id
1 'polypeptide(L)'
;MPMKKIAIMCLPVLLTGCSVYQQFVERMQTDTLEYQCDEKPLTVKVNNPREEVSFVYDNKLLTLKQGISASGSRYTDGIYVFWSQGESATVYKRDRIVLNNCQLQNPKR
;
A
#
# COMPACT_ATOMS: atom_id res chain seq x y z
N MET A 1 29.53 43.52 30.18
CA MET A 1 29.56 42.62 29.00
C MET A 1 28.93 41.28 29.36
N PRO A 2 27.62 41.06 29.13
CA PRO A 2 27.01 39.76 29.38
C PRO A 2 26.47 39.10 28.09
N MET A 3 26.86 37.84 27.91
CA MET A 3 26.10 36.73 27.34
C MET A 3 25.61 36.83 25.88
N LYS A 4 26.55 36.73 24.93
CA LYS A 4 26.31 36.38 23.52
C LYS A 4 26.96 35.03 23.19
N LYS A 5 26.66 33.96 23.94
CA LYS A 5 27.22 32.61 23.65
C LYS A 5 26.27 31.43 23.92
N ILE A 6 24.99 31.68 24.25
CA ILE A 6 24.03 30.60 24.58
C ILE A 6 23.14 30.24 23.37
N ALA A 7 23.14 31.02 22.29
CA ALA A 7 22.25 30.79 21.15
C ALA A 7 22.65 29.64 20.18
N ILE A 8 23.79 28.97 20.40
CA ILE A 8 24.37 28.05 19.39
C ILE A 8 24.11 26.56 19.71
N MET A 9 23.53 26.22 20.87
CA MET A 9 23.39 24.81 21.30
C MET A 9 21.99 24.18 21.07
N CYS A 10 21.08 24.81 20.33
CA CYS A 10 19.75 24.23 20.04
C CYS A 10 19.49 23.90 18.57
N LEU A 11 20.44 24.16 17.66
CA LEU A 11 20.24 23.87 16.23
C LEU A 11 20.27 22.39 15.80
N PRO A 12 20.94 21.42 16.48
CA PRO A 12 21.05 20.07 15.90
C PRO A 12 19.82 19.18 16.14
N VAL A 13 18.87 19.58 17.00
CA VAL A 13 17.70 18.75 17.36
C VAL A 13 16.58 18.82 16.32
N LEU A 14 16.54 19.85 15.48
CA LEU A 14 15.49 19.99 14.45
C LEU A 14 15.70 19.07 13.24
N LEU A 15 16.92 18.56 13.01
CA LEU A 15 17.25 17.74 11.84
C LEU A 15 17.00 16.24 12.03
N THR A 16 16.82 15.75 13.27
CA THR A 16 16.50 14.34 13.55
C THR A 16 15.01 14.02 13.53
N GLY A 17 14.14 15.03 13.40
CA GLY A 17 12.68 14.85 13.39
C GLY A 17 12.10 14.29 12.08
N CYS A 18 12.80 14.40 10.95
CA CYS A 18 12.25 14.03 9.65
C CYS A 18 12.11 12.50 9.46
N SER A 19 13.05 11.70 9.98
CA SER A 19 13.02 10.23 9.81
C SER A 19 11.88 9.58 10.61
N VAL A 20 11.61 10.08 11.82
CA VAL A 20 10.51 9.59 12.66
C VAL A 20 9.16 9.99 12.06
N TYR A 21 9.06 11.20 11.51
CA TYR A 21 7.86 11.65 10.82
C TYR A 21 7.53 10.80 9.59
N GLN A 22 8.53 10.46 8.76
CA GLN A 22 8.32 9.63 7.57
C GLN A 22 7.76 8.25 7.93
N GLN A 23 8.32 7.59 8.95
CA GLN A 23 7.86 6.27 9.36
C GLN A 23 6.46 6.28 10.02
N PHE A 24 6.06 7.40 10.61
CA PHE A 24 4.71 7.57 11.15
C PHE A 24 3.69 7.85 10.03
N VAL A 25 4.05 8.69 9.05
CA VAL A 25 3.24 8.97 7.86
C VAL A 25 3.07 7.70 7.00
N GLU A 26 4.12 6.88 6.83
CA GLU A 26 4.05 5.60 6.10
C GLU A 26 2.98 4.65 6.65
N ARG A 27 2.83 4.57 7.98
CA ARG A 27 1.80 3.73 8.61
C ARG A 27 0.39 4.29 8.43
N MET A 28 0.26 5.60 8.25
CA MET A 28 -1.02 6.27 8.00
C MET A 28 -1.46 6.17 6.53
N GLN A 29 -0.54 5.90 5.60
CA GLN A 29 -0.81 5.83 4.15
C GLN A 29 -1.00 4.39 3.63
N THR A 30 -1.51 3.50 4.50
CA THR A 30 -2.01 2.19 4.05
C THR A 30 -3.52 2.28 3.84
N ASP A 31 -3.94 2.33 2.59
CA ASP A 31 -5.35 2.33 2.22
C ASP A 31 -5.90 0.91 2.27
N THR A 32 -7.05 0.72 2.92
CA THR A 32 -7.75 -0.57 2.93
C THR A 32 -8.91 -0.50 1.96
N LEU A 33 -8.88 -1.35 0.94
CA LEU A 33 -9.88 -1.49 -0.11
C LEU A 33 -10.62 -2.80 0.09
N GLU A 34 -11.95 -2.74 0.09
CA GLU A 34 -12.81 -3.91 0.24
C GLU A 34 -13.49 -4.20 -1.09
N TYR A 35 -13.20 -5.37 -1.64
CA TYR A 35 -13.77 -5.84 -2.88
C TYR A 35 -14.74 -6.99 -2.61
N GLN A 36 -15.86 -6.96 -3.31
CA GLN A 36 -16.79 -8.08 -3.39
C GLN A 36 -16.53 -8.81 -4.71
N CYS A 37 -15.97 -10.01 -4.64
CA CYS A 37 -15.81 -10.88 -5.81
C CYS A 37 -16.92 -11.93 -5.85
N ASP A 38 -17.09 -12.58 -7.00
CA ASP A 38 -18.10 -13.62 -7.18
C ASP A 38 -17.81 -14.85 -6.31
N GLU A 39 -16.52 -15.18 -6.08
CA GLU A 39 -16.14 -16.36 -5.32
C GLU A 39 -16.05 -16.10 -3.80
N LYS A 40 -15.43 -14.99 -3.39
CA LYS A 40 -15.28 -14.60 -1.99
C LYS A 40 -14.96 -13.11 -1.83
N PRO A 41 -15.33 -12.47 -0.70
CA PRO A 41 -14.91 -11.10 -0.41
C PRO A 41 -13.38 -11.03 -0.26
N LEU A 42 -12.80 -9.92 -0.72
CA LEU A 42 -11.37 -9.68 -0.72
C LEU A 42 -11.06 -8.31 -0.09
N THR A 43 -10.29 -8.32 1.00
CA THR A 43 -9.75 -7.10 1.60
C THR A 43 -8.30 -6.92 1.18
N VAL A 44 -8.00 -5.81 0.53
CA VAL A 44 -6.68 -5.45 0.01
C VAL A 44 -6.17 -4.23 0.76
N LYS A 45 -4.95 -4.31 1.28
CA LYS A 45 -4.24 -3.19 1.89
C LYS A 45 -3.21 -2.67 0.90
N VAL A 46 -3.40 -1.46 0.40
CA VAL A 46 -2.50 -0.79 -0.52
C VAL A 46 -1.57 0.13 0.28
N ASN A 47 -0.27 -0.13 0.21
CA ASN A 47 0.76 0.75 0.74
C ASN A 47 1.34 1.55 -0.41
N ASN A 48 0.81 2.76 -0.62
CA ASN A 48 1.24 3.63 -1.73
C ASN A 48 2.74 4.00 -1.64
N PRO A 49 3.31 4.39 -0.48
CA PRO A 49 4.74 4.71 -0.38
C PRO A 49 5.68 3.56 -0.73
N ARG A 50 5.26 2.31 -0.48
CA ARG A 50 6.06 1.10 -0.77
C ARG A 50 5.70 0.44 -2.09
N GLU A 51 4.70 0.98 -2.80
CA GLU A 51 4.18 0.39 -4.03
C GLU A 51 3.82 -1.09 -3.85
N GLU A 52 3.24 -1.43 -2.69
CA GLU A 52 2.95 -2.80 -2.29
C GLU A 52 1.47 -2.97 -1.98
N VAL A 53 0.91 -4.13 -2.32
CA VAL A 53 -0.42 -4.53 -1.87
C VAL A 53 -0.32 -5.79 -1.04
N SER A 54 -1.13 -5.85 0.02
CA SER A 54 -1.20 -7.02 0.87
C SER A 54 -2.64 -7.48 1.04
N PHE A 55 -2.90 -8.77 0.83
CA PHE A 55 -4.23 -9.35 1.02
C PHE A 55 -4.10 -10.79 1.51
N VAL A 56 -5.17 -11.30 2.12
CA VAL A 56 -5.20 -12.68 2.62
C VAL A 56 -5.87 -13.58 1.60
N TYR A 57 -5.19 -14.65 1.21
CA TYR A 57 -5.72 -15.69 0.33
C TYR A 57 -5.37 -17.05 0.92
N ASP A 58 -6.38 -17.90 1.12
CA ASP A 58 -6.28 -19.23 1.76
C ASP A 58 -5.54 -19.18 3.12
N ASN A 59 -5.95 -18.24 3.98
CA ASN A 59 -5.35 -17.98 5.30
C ASN A 59 -3.87 -17.55 5.28
N LYS A 60 -3.30 -17.28 4.10
CA LYS A 60 -1.95 -16.75 3.95
C LYS A 60 -1.99 -15.27 3.60
N LEU A 61 -1.25 -14.45 4.35
CA LEU A 61 -0.99 -13.07 3.96
C LEU A 61 -0.01 -13.06 2.79
N LEU A 62 -0.45 -12.51 1.65
CA LEU A 62 0.37 -12.29 0.47
C LEU A 62 0.70 -10.81 0.39
N THR A 63 1.94 -10.50 0.02
CA THR A 63 2.41 -9.14 -0.23
C THR A 63 3.01 -9.09 -1.63
N LEU A 64 2.40 -8.32 -2.52
CA LEU A 64 2.78 -8.19 -3.92
C LEU A 64 3.35 -6.79 -4.16
N LYS A 65 4.35 -6.70 -5.04
CA LYS A 65 4.97 -5.42 -5.43
C LYS A 65 4.37 -4.92 -6.74
N GLN A 66 4.34 -3.60 -6.91
CA GLN A 66 3.85 -3.00 -8.15
C GLN A 66 4.70 -3.45 -9.33
N GLY A 67 4.03 -3.88 -10.39
CA GLY A 67 4.62 -4.29 -11.64
C GLY A 67 4.18 -3.37 -12.79
N ILE A 68 4.92 -3.43 -13.89
CA ILE A 68 4.59 -2.66 -15.10
C ILE A 68 3.22 -3.11 -15.62
N SER A 69 2.36 -2.15 -15.93
CA SER A 69 1.03 -2.36 -16.48
C SER A 69 0.75 -1.34 -17.56
N ALA A 70 0.09 -1.75 -18.65
CA ALA A 70 -0.36 -0.85 -19.71
C ALA A 70 -1.63 -0.07 -19.31
N SER A 71 -2.48 -0.66 -18.47
CA SER A 71 -3.70 -0.04 -17.97
C SER A 71 -4.05 -0.54 -16.58
N GLY A 72 -4.41 0.36 -15.68
CA GLY A 72 -4.68 0.03 -14.29
C GLY A 72 -3.42 -0.32 -13.50
N SER A 73 -3.60 -0.72 -12.25
CA SER A 73 -2.51 -1.05 -11.35
C SER A 73 -2.32 -2.55 -11.27
N ARG A 74 -1.12 -3.02 -11.61
CA ARG A 74 -0.75 -4.44 -11.52
C ARG A 74 0.26 -4.61 -10.38
N TYR A 75 0.02 -5.60 -9.55
CA TYR A 75 0.95 -6.00 -8.49
C TYR A 75 1.21 -7.49 -8.59
N THR A 76 2.47 -7.92 -8.41
CA THR A 76 2.85 -9.32 -8.53
C THR A 76 4.05 -9.67 -7.65
N ASP A 77 4.14 -10.94 -7.26
CA ASP A 77 5.31 -11.57 -6.62
C ASP A 77 5.91 -12.69 -7.50
N GLY A 78 5.45 -12.80 -8.76
CA GLY A 78 5.80 -13.88 -9.70
C GLY A 78 4.90 -15.12 -9.63
N ILE A 79 4.13 -15.31 -8.56
CA ILE A 79 3.17 -16.42 -8.43
C ILE A 79 1.76 -15.90 -8.45
N TYR A 80 1.48 -14.82 -7.74
CA TYR A 80 0.19 -14.16 -7.70
C TYR A 80 0.26 -12.84 -8.46
N VAL A 81 -0.87 -12.47 -9.05
CA VAL A 81 -1.04 -11.16 -9.69
C VAL A 81 -2.35 -10.58 -9.20
N PHE A 82 -2.28 -9.41 -8.57
CA PHE A 82 -3.45 -8.58 -8.33
C PHE A 82 -3.48 -7.50 -9.41
N TRP A 83 -4.54 -7.46 -10.20
CA TRP A 83 -4.74 -6.45 -11.23
C TRP A 83 -6.02 -5.68 -10.95
N SER A 84 -5.90 -4.37 -10.75
CA SER A 84 -7.03 -3.47 -10.56
C SER A 84 -7.15 -2.50 -11.72
N GLN A 85 -8.38 -2.30 -12.19
CA GLN A 85 -8.74 -1.38 -13.27
C GLN A 85 -9.99 -0.61 -12.84
N GLY A 86 -9.82 0.67 -12.51
CA GLY A 86 -10.90 1.49 -11.96
C GLY A 86 -11.41 0.92 -10.64
N GLU A 87 -12.70 0.58 -10.59
CA GLU A 87 -13.37 -0.02 -9.43
C GLU A 87 -13.34 -1.55 -9.43
N SER A 88 -12.94 -2.16 -10.54
CA SER A 88 -12.88 -3.62 -10.68
C SER A 88 -11.48 -4.17 -10.44
N ALA A 89 -11.39 -5.39 -9.94
CA ALA A 89 -10.14 -6.11 -9.75
C ALA A 89 -10.25 -7.59 -10.13
N THR A 90 -9.11 -8.21 -10.41
CA THR A 90 -8.99 -9.63 -10.72
C THR A 90 -7.70 -10.15 -10.10
N VAL A 91 -7.76 -11.35 -9.50
CA VAL A 91 -6.61 -12.01 -8.91
C VAL A 91 -6.27 -13.26 -9.69
N TYR A 92 -5.01 -13.36 -10.09
CA TYR A 92 -4.44 -14.52 -10.77
C TYR A 92 -3.49 -15.27 -9.83
N LYS A 93 -3.46 -16.59 -9.98
CA LYS A 93 -2.45 -17.48 -9.40
C LYS A 93 -1.79 -18.23 -10.54
N ARG A 94 -0.55 -17.87 -10.84
CA ARG A 94 0.20 -18.22 -12.05
C ARG A 94 -0.60 -17.74 -13.25
N ASP A 95 -1.21 -18.65 -13.99
CA ASP A 95 -1.99 -18.34 -15.20
C ASP A 95 -3.50 -18.56 -15.04
N ARG A 96 -3.98 -18.80 -13.80
CA ARG A 96 -5.41 -19.05 -13.54
C ARG A 96 -6.03 -17.91 -12.75
N ILE A 97 -7.22 -17.49 -13.16
CA ILE A 97 -8.05 -16.56 -12.40
C ILE A 97 -8.55 -17.31 -11.15
N VAL A 98 -8.28 -16.76 -9.98
CA VAL A 98 -8.72 -17.32 -8.69
C VAL A 98 -9.76 -16.45 -8.00
N LEU A 99 -9.82 -15.17 -8.36
CA LEU A 99 -10.89 -14.25 -7.97
C LEU A 99 -11.22 -13.40 -9.18
N ASN A 100 -12.47 -13.44 -9.60
CA ASN A 100 -12.96 -12.71 -10.76
C ASN A 100 -13.99 -11.66 -10.36
N ASN A 101 -14.15 -10.66 -11.23
CA ASN A 101 -15.20 -9.64 -11.12
C ASN A 101 -15.27 -8.97 -9.73
N CYS A 102 -14.11 -8.72 -9.11
CA CYS A 102 -14.05 -8.11 -7.79
C CYS A 102 -14.44 -6.63 -7.89
N GLN A 103 -15.57 -6.23 -7.32
CA GLN A 103 -16.06 -4.84 -7.34
C GLN A 103 -15.79 -4.13 -6.02
N LEU A 104 -15.16 -2.96 -6.08
CA LEU A 104 -14.87 -2.14 -4.91
C LEU A 104 -16.18 -1.66 -4.26
N GLN A 105 -16.38 -1.97 -2.98
CA GLN A 105 -17.64 -1.68 -2.28
C GLN A 105 -17.71 -0.25 -1.75
N ASN A 106 -16.55 0.33 -1.40
CA ASN A 106 -16.49 1.68 -0.85
C ASN A 106 -15.36 2.47 -1.53
N PRO A 107 -15.57 2.95 -2.76
CA PRO A 107 -14.65 3.91 -3.36
C PRO A 107 -14.61 5.16 -2.48
N LYS A 108 -13.51 5.35 -1.74
CA LYS A 108 -13.26 6.63 -1.07
C LYS A 108 -13.17 7.71 -2.15
N ARG A 109 -14.22 8.51 -2.27
CA ARG A 109 -14.29 9.69 -3.12
C ARG A 109 -13.64 10.89 -2.44
#